data_AF-A0A7J7JG82-F1
#
_entry.id   AF-A0A7J7JG82-F1
#
_cell.length_a   1.000
_cell.length_b   1.000
_cell.length_c   1.000
_cell.angle_alpha   90.00
_cell.angle_beta   90.00
_cell.angle_gamma   90.00
#
_symmetry.space_group_name_H-M   'P 1'
#
loop_
_entity.id
_entity.type
_entity.pdbx_description
1 polymer ?
#
loop_
_entity_poly.entity_id
_entity_poly.type
_entity_poly.pdbx_seq_one_letter_code
_entity_poly.pdbx_strand_id
1 'polypeptide(L)'
;MGNSSSDLRYAESYSTNDFELVIRLAKDLEYFLTEHFQATGNGFGEKINSATCNNQKLPREITNALWQLNRERNKLVHDRTYNKIQNRQSFITTYQQAKHSLQQLISPSSGEYRCVIS
;
A
#
# COMPACT_ATOMS: atom_id res chain seq x y z
N MET A 1 3.71 -3.69 -24.57
CA MET A 1 2.81 -2.53 -24.71
C MET A 1 1.47 -2.90 -24.09
N GLY A 2 1.28 -2.59 -22.81
CA GLY A 2 0.12 -3.00 -22.01
C GLY A 2 -0.38 -1.86 -21.14
N ASN A 3 -1.17 -0.99 -21.77
CA ASN A 3 -2.29 -0.23 -21.22
C ASN A 3 -2.10 0.75 -20.04
N SER A 4 -1.67 1.99 -20.33
CA SER A 4 -1.82 3.18 -19.45
C SER A 4 -3.28 3.65 -19.25
N SER A 5 -4.28 2.98 -19.83
CA SER A 5 -5.68 3.40 -19.76
C SER A 5 -6.45 2.83 -18.55
N SER A 6 -6.01 1.70 -17.99
CA SER A 6 -6.64 1.10 -16.80
C SER A 6 -6.26 1.80 -15.50
N ASP A 7 -5.01 2.25 -15.38
CA ASP A 7 -4.52 2.94 -14.18
C ASP A 7 -5.16 4.33 -14.01
N LEU A 8 -5.47 5.01 -15.13
CA LEU A 8 -6.18 6.29 -15.12
C LEU A 8 -7.66 6.14 -14.72
N ARG A 9 -8.33 5.04 -15.12
CA ARG A 9 -9.71 4.75 -14.67
C ARG A 9 -9.79 4.35 -13.19
N TYR A 10 -8.72 3.80 -12.62
CA TYR A 10 -8.68 3.47 -11.20
C TYR A 10 -8.56 4.73 -10.31
N ALA A 11 -7.92 5.79 -10.82
CA ALA A 11 -7.79 7.06 -10.11
C ALA A 11 -9.13 7.81 -9.94
N GLU A 12 -10.08 7.65 -10.87
CA GLU A 12 -11.43 8.26 -10.80
C GLU A 12 -12.42 7.51 -9.89
N SER A 13 -12.12 6.26 -9.49
CA SER A 13 -13.06 5.39 -8.76
C SER A 13 -12.72 5.22 -7.27
N TYR A 14 -11.99 6.15 -6.66
CA TYR A 14 -11.79 6.14 -5.21
C TYR A 14 -13.01 6.71 -4.49
N SER A 15 -13.56 5.96 -3.52
CA SER A 15 -14.76 6.39 -2.76
C SER A 15 -14.58 7.80 -2.21
N THR A 16 -15.55 8.70 -2.44
CA THR A 16 -15.53 10.08 -1.93
C THR A 16 -15.47 10.14 -0.41
N ASN A 17 -15.81 9.05 0.29
CA ASN A 17 -15.68 8.92 1.74
C ASN A 17 -14.28 8.45 2.14
N ASP A 18 -13.58 9.24 2.95
CA ASP A 18 -12.21 8.94 3.40
C ASP A 18 -12.13 7.67 4.26
N PHE A 19 -13.15 7.35 5.07
CA PHE A 19 -13.18 6.12 5.86
C PHE A 19 -13.26 4.90 4.95
N GLU A 20 -14.17 4.92 3.99
CA GLU A 20 -14.28 3.83 3.02
C GLU A 20 -12.99 3.70 2.21
N LEU A 21 -12.42 4.83 1.78
CA LEU A 21 -11.15 4.88 1.06
C LEU A 21 -10.05 4.15 1.84
N VAL A 22 -9.72 4.59 3.07
CA VAL A 22 -8.61 3.98 3.82
C VAL A 22 -8.87 2.50 4.12
N ILE A 23 -10.12 2.11 4.38
CA ILE A 23 -10.47 0.72 4.68
C ILE A 23 -10.28 -0.16 3.44
N ARG A 24 -10.75 0.29 2.27
CA ARG A 24 -10.64 -0.49 1.03
C ARG A 24 -9.18 -0.64 0.58
N LEU A 25 -8.39 0.44 0.65
CA LEU A 25 -6.99 0.39 0.26
C LEU A 25 -6.16 -0.45 1.25
N ALA A 26 -6.44 -0.37 2.55
CA ALA A 26 -5.80 -1.23 3.53
C ALA A 26 -6.15 -2.71 3.29
N LYS A 27 -7.42 -3.06 3.06
CA LYS A 27 -7.84 -4.44 2.75
C LYS A 27 -7.16 -5.00 1.50
N ASP A 28 -7.02 -4.18 0.46
CA ASP A 28 -6.32 -4.57 -0.75
C ASP A 28 -4.84 -4.87 -0.50
N LEU A 29 -4.12 -4.01 0.25
CA LEU A 29 -2.74 -4.28 0.64
C LEU A 29 -2.61 -5.48 1.57
N GLU A 30 -3.52 -5.64 2.53
CA GLU A 30 -3.56 -6.80 3.41
C GLU A 30 -3.71 -8.10 2.63
N TYR A 31 -4.61 -8.13 1.64
CA TYR A 31 -4.78 -9.28 0.75
C TYR A 31 -3.47 -9.55 -0.01
N PHE A 32 -2.87 -8.52 -0.60
CA PHE A 32 -1.61 -8.66 -1.34
C PHE A 32 -0.47 -9.23 -0.48
N LEU A 33 -0.33 -8.74 0.75
CA LEU A 33 0.67 -9.21 1.71
C LEU A 33 0.44 -10.68 2.10
N THR A 34 -0.81 -11.06 2.34
CA THR A 34 -1.14 -12.45 2.69
C THR A 34 -0.91 -13.40 1.51
N GLU A 35 -1.37 -13.07 0.32
CA GLU A 35 -1.28 -13.94 -0.86
C GLU A 35 0.15 -14.13 -1.35
N HIS A 36 0.93 -13.05 -1.42
CA HIS A 36 2.24 -13.09 -2.08
C HIS A 36 3.43 -13.16 -1.14
N PHE A 37 3.28 -12.65 0.09
CA PHE A 37 4.37 -12.59 1.09
C PHE A 37 4.10 -13.49 2.30
N GLN A 38 3.04 -14.30 2.27
CA GLN A 38 2.62 -15.19 3.36
C GLN A 38 2.46 -14.44 4.70
N ALA A 39 2.05 -13.17 4.63
CA ALA A 39 1.89 -12.34 5.81
C ALA A 39 0.74 -12.84 6.69
N THR A 40 1.00 -12.91 7.99
CA THR A 40 0.07 -13.36 9.03
C THR A 40 -0.33 -12.21 9.96
N GLY A 41 -1.46 -12.35 10.65
CA GLY A 41 -1.99 -11.34 11.58
C GLY A 41 -3.43 -10.93 11.28
N ASN A 42 -4.07 -10.29 12.24
CA ASN A 42 -5.49 -9.95 12.20
C ASN A 42 -5.79 -8.59 11.54
N GLY A 43 -4.79 -7.72 11.42
CA GLY A 43 -4.94 -6.40 10.82
C GLY A 43 -3.71 -5.94 10.07
N PHE A 44 -3.85 -4.83 9.33
CA PHE A 44 -2.81 -4.31 8.45
C PHE A 44 -1.43 -4.17 9.11
N GLY A 45 -1.35 -3.56 10.29
CA GLY A 45 -0.08 -3.39 11.01
C GLY A 45 0.60 -4.72 11.38
N GLU A 46 -0.17 -5.73 11.80
CA GLU A 46 0.36 -7.06 12.13
C GLU A 46 0.88 -7.76 10.87
N LYS A 47 0.15 -7.67 9.76
CA LYS A 47 0.56 -8.24 8.47
C LYS A 47 1.82 -7.56 7.92
N ILE A 48 1.95 -6.23 8.07
CA ILE A 48 3.20 -5.54 7.72
C ILE A 48 4.36 -6.11 8.54
N ASN A 49 4.22 -6.20 9.86
CA ASN A 49 5.25 -6.77 10.73
C ASN A 49 5.60 -8.22 10.32
N SER A 50 4.59 -9.06 10.09
CA SER A 50 4.81 -10.45 9.69
C SER A 50 5.55 -10.55 8.37
N ALA A 51 5.17 -9.74 7.37
CA ALA A 51 5.86 -9.70 6.07
C ALA A 51 7.33 -9.26 6.23
N THR A 52 7.60 -8.23 7.06
CA THR A 52 8.95 -7.72 7.27
C THR A 52 9.85 -8.66 8.09
N CYS A 53 9.29 -9.34 9.10
CA CYS A 53 10.07 -10.12 10.07
C CYS A 53 10.30 -11.59 9.69
N ASN A 54 9.36 -12.23 8.98
CA ASN A 54 9.38 -13.69 8.83
C ASN A 54 10.19 -14.17 7.62
N ASN A 55 9.66 -14.08 6.39
CA ASN A 55 10.18 -14.90 5.28
C ASN A 55 10.53 -14.13 3.98
N GLN A 56 10.13 -12.86 3.82
CA GLN A 56 10.50 -12.04 2.67
C GLN A 56 10.71 -10.61 3.14
N LYS A 57 11.97 -10.24 3.41
CA LYS A 57 12.32 -8.88 3.84
C LYS A 57 11.87 -7.89 2.77
N LEU A 58 10.71 -7.28 3.00
CA LEU A 58 10.27 -6.13 2.22
C LEU A 58 11.36 -5.06 2.29
N PRO A 59 11.70 -4.42 1.16
CA PRO A 59 12.54 -3.23 1.13
C PRO A 59 12.06 -2.20 2.16
N ARG A 60 13.01 -1.46 2.73
CA ARG A 60 12.74 -0.50 3.80
C ARG A 60 11.79 0.60 3.32
N GLU A 61 11.93 1.02 2.08
CA GLU A 61 11.13 2.04 1.42
C GLU A 61 9.66 1.63 1.38
N ILE A 62 9.39 0.38 0.94
CA ILE A 62 8.05 -0.18 0.89
C ILE A 62 7.48 -0.32 2.30
N THR A 63 8.27 -0.87 3.22
CA THR A 63 7.86 -1.04 4.63
C THR A 63 7.46 0.30 5.25
N ASN A 64 8.24 1.35 5.02
CA ASN A 64 7.94 2.70 5.51
C ASN A 64 6.65 3.26 4.90
N ALA A 65 6.43 3.08 3.59
CA ALA A 65 5.21 3.51 2.93
C ALA A 65 3.97 2.79 3.51
N LEU A 66 4.05 1.47 3.71
CA LEU A 66 2.97 0.69 4.33
C LEU A 66 2.68 1.17 5.75
N TRP A 67 3.71 1.46 6.55
CA TRP A 67 3.54 2.00 7.89
C TRP A 67 2.94 3.41 7.90
N GLN A 68 3.29 4.26 6.94
CA GLN A 68 2.67 5.57 6.77
C GLN A 68 1.16 5.43 6.51
N LEU A 69 0.77 4.54 5.59
CA LEU A 69 -0.63 4.25 5.29
C LEU A 69 -1.37 3.69 6.52
N ASN A 70 -0.74 2.77 7.26
CA ASN A 70 -1.31 2.20 8.48
C ASN A 70 -1.53 3.25 9.57
N ARG A 71 -0.58 4.18 9.76
CA ARG A 71 -0.72 5.29 10.71
C ARG A 71 -1.88 6.19 10.34
N GLU A 72 -2.00 6.57 9.07
CA GLU A 72 -3.08 7.44 8.60
C GLU A 72 -4.45 6.76 8.71
N ARG A 73 -4.56 5.49 8.30
CA ARG A 73 -5.76 4.67 8.49
C ARG A 73 -6.13 4.57 9.97
N ASN A 74 -5.17 4.35 10.86
CA ASN A 74 -5.44 4.22 12.29
C ASN A 74 -5.88 5.53 12.93
N LYS A 75 -5.27 6.66 12.53
CA LYS A 75 -5.77 7.98 12.95
C LYS A 75 -7.22 8.16 12.52
N LEU A 76 -7.53 7.95 11.24
CA LEU A 76 -8.89 8.14 10.72
C LEU A 76 -9.92 7.22 11.37
N VAL A 77 -9.58 5.96 11.62
CA VAL A 77 -10.54 4.99 12.17
C VAL A 77 -10.69 5.10 13.69
N HIS A 78 -9.65 5.49 14.42
CA HIS A 78 -9.64 5.42 15.89
C HIS A 78 -9.65 6.77 16.60
N ASP A 79 -9.15 7.85 15.98
CA ASP A 79 -9.20 9.18 16.58
C ASP A 79 -10.56 9.83 16.28
N ARG A 80 -11.35 10.04 17.33
CA ARG A 80 -12.71 10.63 17.24
C ARG A 80 -12.72 12.05 16.71
N THR A 81 -11.60 12.75 16.79
CA THR A 81 -11.46 14.14 16.34
C THR A 81 -10.95 14.23 14.90
N TYR A 82 -10.39 13.14 14.35
CA TYR A 82 -9.83 13.08 13.02
C TYR A 82 -10.79 12.39 12.04
N ASN A 83 -11.52 13.20 11.27
CA ASN A 83 -12.65 12.71 10.43
C ASN A 83 -12.42 12.85 8.93
N LYS A 84 -11.22 13.28 8.51
CA LYS A 84 -10.85 13.43 7.09
C LYS A 84 -9.34 13.31 6.92
N ILE A 85 -8.91 12.79 5.78
CA ILE A 85 -7.49 12.79 5.40
C ILE A 85 -7.10 14.21 4.99
N GLN A 86 -6.09 14.78 5.63
CA GLN A 86 -5.66 16.16 5.31
C GLN A 86 -5.20 16.32 3.86
N ASN A 87 -4.42 15.36 3.35
CA ASN A 87 -3.98 15.33 1.96
C ASN A 87 -4.31 13.98 1.33
N ARG A 88 -5.56 13.87 0.89
CA ARG A 88 -6.11 12.66 0.27
C ARG A 88 -5.31 12.22 -0.96
N GLN A 89 -4.87 13.16 -1.80
CA GLN A 89 -4.09 12.84 -2.99
C GLN A 89 -2.75 12.20 -2.62
N SER A 90 -2.05 12.75 -1.62
CA SER A 90 -0.80 12.16 -1.13
C SER A 90 -1.02 10.75 -0.60
N PHE A 91 -2.11 10.50 0.15
CA PHE A 91 -2.42 9.16 0.65
C PHE A 91 -2.62 8.16 -0.49
N ILE A 92 -3.40 8.53 -1.51
CA ILE A 92 -3.62 7.71 -2.71
C ILE A 92 -2.30 7.46 -3.45
N THR A 93 -1.49 8.49 -3.65
CA THR A 93 -0.19 8.37 -4.31
C THR A 93 0.74 7.41 -3.55
N THR A 94 0.83 7.53 -2.22
CA THR A 94 1.63 6.62 -1.38
C THR A 94 1.13 5.18 -1.50
N TYR A 95 -0.19 4.95 -1.51
CA TYR A 95 -0.76 3.63 -1.74
C TYR A 95 -0.39 3.07 -3.13
N GLN A 96 -0.56 3.86 -4.19
CA GLN A 96 -0.25 3.44 -5.56
C GLN A 96 1.24 3.08 -5.70
N GLN A 97 2.12 3.91 -5.14
CA GLN A 97 3.56 3.65 -5.13
C GLN A 97 3.89 2.36 -4.36
N ALA A 98 3.35 2.20 -3.15
CA ALA A 98 3.58 0.99 -2.35
C ALA A 98 3.09 -0.27 -3.06
N LYS A 99 1.87 -0.23 -3.63
CA LYS A 99 1.29 -1.35 -4.38
C LYS A 99 2.11 -1.68 -5.63
N HIS A 100 2.52 -0.66 -6.39
CA HIS A 100 3.36 -0.86 -7.56
C HIS A 100 4.71 -1.48 -7.18
N SER A 101 5.39 -0.96 -6.15
CA SER A 101 6.66 -1.53 -5.70
C SER A 101 6.50 -2.97 -5.19
N LEU A 102 5.41 -3.28 -4.48
CA LEU A 102 5.09 -4.66 -4.08
C LEU A 102 4.87 -5.57 -5.30
N GLN A 103 4.20 -5.08 -6.35
CA GLN A 103 4.00 -5.81 -7.61
C GLN A 103 5.34 -6.10 -8.33
N GLN A 104 6.27 -5.16 -8.33
CA GLN A 104 7.60 -5.36 -8.91
C GLN A 104 8.43 -6.43 -8.20
N LEU A 105 8.15 -6.72 -6.93
CA LEU A 105 8.83 -7.79 -6.19
C LEU A 105 8.33 -9.18 -6.56
N ILE A 106 7.04 -9.32 -6.90
CA ILE A 106 6.42 -10.62 -7.23
C ILE A 106 6.56 -10.98 -8.71
N SER A 107 6.70 -9.97 -9.57
CA SER A 107 6.89 -10.11 -11.00
C SER A 107 8.16 -9.35 -11.35
N PRO A 108 9.35 -9.97 -11.20
CA PRO A 108 10.54 -9.42 -11.81
C PRO A 108 10.31 -9.51 -13.33
N SER A 109 9.75 -8.46 -13.92
CA SER A 109 9.79 -8.30 -15.36
C SER A 109 11.26 -8.38 -15.75
N SER A 110 11.61 -9.37 -16.56
CA SER A 110 12.87 -9.46 -17.27
C SER A 110 13.16 -8.12 -17.96
N GLY A 111 13.91 -7.24 -17.30
CA GLY A 111 14.13 -5.87 -17.77
C GLY A 111 14.58 -4.91 -16.68
N GLU A 112 15.89 -4.90 -16.43
CA GLU A 112 16.68 -3.76 -15.93
C GLU A 112 16.32 -3.14 -14.57
N TYR A 113 16.88 -3.70 -13.50
CA TYR A 113 17.16 -2.93 -12.28
C TYR A 113 18.35 -2.00 -12.53
N ARG A 114 18.10 -0.76 -12.98
CA ARG A 114 19.10 0.31 -12.88
C ARG A 114 19.01 0.93 -11.48
N CYS A 115 19.89 0.44 -10.60
CA CYS A 115 20.24 1.11 -9.36
C CYS A 115 20.80 2.51 -9.71
N VAL A 116 20.05 3.58 -9.45
CA VAL A 116 20.61 4.93 -9.39
C VAL A 116 20.99 5.21 -7.95
N ILE A 117 22.27 4.98 -7.65
CA ILE A 117 22.93 5.50 -6.46
C ILE A 117 23.13 7.01 -6.72
N SER A 118 22.71 7.86 -5.79
CA SER A 118 23.18 9.25 -5.66
C SER A 118 23.63 9.47 -4.22
#